data_AF-A0A7J6WC95-F1
#
_entry.id   AF-A0A7J6WC95-F1
#
_cell.length_a   1.000
_cell.length_b   1.000
_cell.length_c   1.000
_cell.angle_alpha   90.00
_cell.angle_beta   90.00
_cell.angle_gamma   90.00
#
_symmetry.space_group_name_H-M   'P 1'
#
loop_
_entity.id
_entity.type
_entity.pdbx_description
1 polymer ?
#
loop_
_entity_poly.entity_id
_entity_poly.type
_entity_poly.pdbx_seq_one_letter_code
_entity_poly.pdbx_strand_id
1 'polypeptide(L)'
;TVTNGAATNAQFFYDSPIQSNLEDKLKQLLIKLASANKIIGIQVCVYKDGKVVIDSVAGVLGENDPRPVQHDSLFSVFSTTKGITAGMVHWLVDNGKLKLEENIENVWPGFGVNKKDSIK
;
A
#
# COMPACT_ATOMS: atom_id res chain seq x y z
N THR A 1 0.80 -17.74 34.52
CA THR A 1 0.59 -18.77 33.48
C THR A 1 0.00 -18.09 32.27
N VAL A 2 0.86 -17.58 31.38
CA VAL A 2 0.44 -17.03 30.08
C VAL A 2 0.35 -18.22 29.15
N THR A 3 -0.85 -18.55 28.71
CA THR A 3 -1.15 -19.73 27.91
C THR A 3 -0.46 -19.62 26.54
N ASN A 4 0.34 -20.64 26.25
CA ASN A 4 0.80 -20.99 24.91
C ASN A 4 -0.41 -21.11 23.98
N GLY A 5 -0.65 -20.08 23.18
CA GLY A 5 -1.58 -20.08 22.05
C GLY A 5 -0.80 -19.96 20.76
N ALA A 6 0.13 -20.90 20.51
CA ALA A 6 0.57 -21.14 19.15
C ALA A 6 -0.65 -21.66 18.39
N ALA A 7 -1.44 -20.75 17.83
CA ALA A 7 -2.52 -21.05 16.91
C ALA A 7 -1.89 -21.52 15.60
N THR A 8 -1.42 -22.77 15.61
CA THR A 8 -1.38 -23.62 14.44
C THR A 8 -2.82 -23.81 13.97
N ASN A 9 -3.42 -22.85 13.28
CA ASN A 9 -4.75 -23.02 12.72
C ASN A 9 -4.78 -22.44 11.31
N ALA A 10 -5.24 -23.27 10.40
CA ALA A 10 -5.31 -23.12 8.95
C ALA A 10 -6.22 -21.98 8.45
N GLN A 11 -6.26 -20.85 9.15
CA GLN A 11 -7.15 -19.70 8.87
C GLN A 11 -6.46 -18.50 8.23
N PHE A 12 -5.16 -18.58 7.99
CA PHE A 12 -4.38 -17.53 7.32
C PHE A 12 -4.39 -17.63 5.78
N PHE A 13 -5.19 -18.53 5.22
CA PHE A 13 -5.13 -18.88 3.81
C PHE A 13 -6.34 -18.33 3.06
N TYR A 14 -6.09 -17.34 2.21
CA TYR A 14 -6.94 -17.12 1.05
C TYR A 14 -6.48 -18.05 -0.08
N ASP A 15 -7.44 -18.76 -0.67
CA ASP A 15 -7.24 -19.83 -1.65
C ASP A 15 -7.28 -19.28 -3.08
N SER A 16 -6.49 -18.24 -3.34
CA SER A 16 -6.24 -17.79 -4.71
C SER A 16 -5.38 -18.84 -5.43
N PRO A 17 -5.77 -19.29 -6.64
CA PRO A 17 -4.98 -20.25 -7.39
C PRO A 17 -3.61 -19.67 -7.71
N ILE A 18 -2.57 -20.42 -7.36
CA ILE A 18 -1.18 -20.04 -7.65
C ILE A 18 -0.97 -20.11 -9.16
N GLN A 19 -0.62 -18.98 -9.76
CA GLN A 19 -0.49 -18.84 -11.21
C GLN A 19 0.93 -19.12 -11.71
N SER A 20 1.93 -19.17 -10.81
CA SER A 20 3.33 -19.41 -11.18
C SER A 20 4.20 -19.97 -10.04
N ASN A 21 5.36 -20.55 -10.39
CA ASN A 21 6.37 -20.96 -9.40
C ASN A 21 6.89 -19.77 -8.57
N LEU A 22 6.94 -18.58 -9.16
CA LEU A 22 7.34 -17.36 -8.46
C LEU A 22 6.33 -16.98 -7.37
N GLU A 23 5.03 -17.06 -7.70
CA GLU A 23 3.96 -16.79 -6.74
C GLU A 23 3.95 -17.81 -5.60
N ASP A 24 4.17 -19.11 -5.89
CA ASP A 24 4.30 -20.14 -4.84
C ASP A 24 5.41 -19.81 -3.84
N LYS A 25 6.62 -19.52 -4.35
CA LYS A 25 7.77 -19.15 -3.52
C LYS A 25 7.52 -17.90 -2.70
N LEU A 26 6.87 -16.89 -3.30
CA LEU A 26 6.50 -15.67 -2.60
C LEU A 26 5.49 -15.98 -1.49
N LYS A 27 4.42 -16.72 -1.79
CA LYS A 27 3.39 -17.09 -0.79
C LYS A 27 4.03 -17.82 0.39
N GLN A 28 4.92 -18.78 0.15
CA GLN A 28 5.68 -19.46 1.19
C GLN A 28 6.53 -18.51 2.04
N LEU A 29 7.18 -17.51 1.42
CA LEU A 29 7.93 -16.48 2.14
C LEU A 29 7.01 -15.60 3.00
N LEU A 30 5.87 -15.14 2.47
CA LEU A 30 4.93 -14.31 3.21
C LEU A 30 4.37 -15.05 4.43
N ILE A 31 4.01 -16.32 4.26
CA ILE A 31 3.57 -17.20 5.36
C ILE A 31 4.69 -17.31 6.40
N LYS A 32 5.93 -17.58 6.00
CA LYS A 32 7.07 -17.68 6.92
C LYS A 32 7.28 -16.40 7.73
N LEU A 33 7.15 -15.23 7.11
CA LEU A 33 7.29 -13.94 7.80
C LEU A 33 6.16 -13.71 8.80
N ALA A 34 4.92 -14.03 8.43
CA ALA A 34 3.76 -13.94 9.32
C ALA A 34 3.87 -14.92 10.50
N SER A 35 4.19 -16.19 10.24
CA SER A 35 4.37 -17.21 11.29
C SER A 35 5.55 -16.91 12.23
N ALA A 36 6.57 -16.19 11.75
CA ALA A 36 7.69 -15.72 12.58
C ALA A 36 7.40 -14.40 13.31
N ASN A 37 6.15 -13.92 13.27
CA ASN A 37 5.69 -12.65 13.86
C ASN A 37 6.56 -11.44 13.45
N LYS A 38 7.11 -11.47 12.22
CA LYS A 38 7.88 -10.36 11.63
C LYS A 38 6.98 -9.33 10.97
N ILE A 39 5.77 -9.75 10.59
CA ILE A 39 4.70 -8.97 10.01
C ILE A 39 3.37 -9.51 10.55
N ILE A 40 2.39 -8.64 10.79
CA ILE A 40 1.05 -9.04 11.28
C ILE A 40 0.15 -9.43 10.10
N GLY A 41 0.16 -8.62 9.04
CA GLY A 41 -0.59 -8.82 7.81
C GLY A 41 0.13 -8.18 6.64
N ILE A 42 0.01 -8.79 5.46
CA ILE A 42 0.69 -8.33 4.24
C ILE A 42 -0.10 -8.72 3.00
N GLN A 43 -0.01 -7.87 1.98
CA GLN A 43 -0.39 -8.16 0.61
C GLN A 43 0.75 -7.77 -0.32
N VAL A 44 1.00 -8.59 -1.33
CA VAL A 44 1.92 -8.31 -2.43
C VAL A 44 1.19 -8.52 -3.74
N CYS A 45 1.12 -7.47 -4.55
CA CYS A 45 0.55 -7.49 -5.89
C CYS A 45 1.63 -7.04 -6.89
N VAL A 46 1.83 -7.81 -7.96
CA VAL A 46 2.85 -7.54 -8.98
C VAL A 46 2.19 -7.43 -10.35
N TYR A 47 2.49 -6.34 -11.05
CA TYR A 47 2.06 -6.12 -12.43
C TYR A 47 3.23 -6.34 -13.39
N LYS A 48 2.92 -6.99 -14.52
CA LYS A 48 3.81 -7.07 -15.69
C LYS A 48 2.98 -6.82 -16.94
N ASP A 49 3.44 -5.90 -17.79
CA ASP A 49 2.77 -5.56 -19.06
C ASP A 49 1.27 -5.22 -18.88
N GLY A 50 0.95 -4.46 -17.83
CA GLY A 50 -0.41 -4.05 -17.48
C GLY A 50 -1.31 -5.15 -16.89
N LYS A 51 -0.77 -6.35 -16.64
CA LYS A 51 -1.51 -7.49 -16.08
C LYS A 51 -0.99 -7.84 -14.70
N VAL A 52 -1.91 -8.17 -13.79
CA VAL A 52 -1.56 -8.77 -12.50
C VAL A 52 -1.01 -10.17 -12.77
N VAL A 53 0.21 -10.44 -12.30
CA VAL A 53 0.87 -11.75 -12.41
C VAL A 53 1.07 -12.42 -11.06
N ILE A 54 0.89 -11.67 -9.97
CA ILE A 54 0.90 -12.13 -8.59
C ILE A 54 -0.09 -11.28 -7.82
N ASP A 55 -0.94 -11.90 -7.04
CA ASP A 55 -1.72 -11.23 -6.00
C ASP A 55 -1.80 -12.19 -4.81
N SER A 56 -1.06 -11.91 -3.75
CA SER A 56 -0.88 -12.82 -2.63
C SER A 56 -0.99 -12.09 -1.31
N VAL A 57 -1.74 -12.69 -0.38
CA VAL A 57 -2.00 -12.16 0.97
C VAL A 57 -1.54 -13.15 2.04
N ALA A 58 -1.18 -12.65 3.23
CA ALA A 58 -0.92 -13.47 4.41
C ALA A 58 -1.16 -12.68 5.71
N GLY A 59 -1.48 -13.39 6.78
CA GLY A 59 -1.64 -12.82 8.13
C GLY A 59 -3.05 -12.29 8.41
N VAL A 60 -3.16 -11.40 9.40
CA VAL A 60 -4.41 -10.81 9.90
C VAL A 60 -4.34 -9.28 9.90
N LEU A 61 -5.48 -8.61 10.05
CA LEU A 61 -5.57 -7.14 9.99
C LEU A 61 -4.88 -6.45 11.17
N GLY A 62 -4.76 -7.09 12.33
CA GLY A 62 -4.07 -6.52 13.48
C GLY A 62 -4.00 -7.46 14.67
N GLU A 63 -3.22 -7.09 15.68
CA GLU A 63 -3.16 -7.83 16.95
C GLU A 63 -4.53 -7.86 17.66
N ASN A 64 -5.29 -6.77 17.53
CA ASN A 64 -6.63 -6.62 18.09
C ASN A 64 -7.75 -6.92 17.08
N ASP A 65 -7.39 -7.26 15.84
CA ASP A 65 -8.33 -7.58 14.75
C ASP A 65 -7.90 -8.88 14.07
N PRO A 66 -8.42 -10.04 14.54
CA PRO A 66 -7.96 -11.36 14.08
C PRO A 66 -8.51 -11.73 12.70
N ARG A 67 -9.24 -10.84 12.01
CA ARG A 67 -9.74 -11.13 10.67
C ARG A 67 -8.56 -11.34 9.70
N PRO A 68 -8.62 -12.36 8.83
CA PRO A 68 -7.56 -12.60 7.85
C PRO A 68 -7.47 -11.47 6.83
N VAL A 69 -6.26 -11.14 6.39
CA VAL A 69 -6.05 -10.23 5.26
C VAL A 69 -6.71 -10.83 4.01
N GLN A 70 -7.47 -10.00 3.31
CA GLN A 70 -8.12 -10.28 2.03
C GLN A 70 -7.50 -9.41 0.93
N HIS A 71 -7.71 -9.74 -0.34
CA HIS A 71 -7.19 -8.98 -1.49
C HIS A 71 -7.71 -7.53 -1.57
N ASP A 72 -8.85 -7.25 -0.94
CA ASP A 72 -9.49 -5.94 -0.84
C ASP A 72 -9.29 -5.29 0.55
N SER A 73 -8.45 -5.86 1.41
CA SER A 73 -8.12 -5.27 2.70
C SER A 73 -7.37 -3.96 2.52
N LEU A 74 -7.82 -2.93 3.24
CA LEU A 74 -7.20 -1.61 3.20
C LEU A 74 -6.04 -1.53 4.19
N PHE A 75 -4.90 -1.06 3.68
CA PHE A 75 -3.74 -0.72 4.49
C PHE A 75 -3.48 0.78 4.42
N SER A 76 -3.04 1.38 5.53
CA SER A 76 -2.47 2.73 5.46
C SER A 76 -1.15 2.66 4.69
N VAL A 77 -1.08 3.34 3.54
CA VAL A 77 0.12 3.38 2.69
C VAL A 77 1.06 4.54 3.04
N PHE A 78 0.73 5.33 4.07
CA PHE A 78 1.52 6.44 4.61
C PHE A 78 2.07 7.38 3.53
N SER A 79 3.39 7.59 3.47
CA SER A 79 4.02 8.52 2.53
C SER A 79 3.85 8.13 1.07
N THR A 80 3.45 6.90 0.75
CA THR A 80 3.13 6.48 -0.63
C THR A 80 2.04 7.34 -1.24
N THR A 81 1.11 7.87 -0.43
CA THR A 81 0.06 8.81 -0.88
C THR A 81 0.62 10.03 -1.60
N LYS A 82 1.86 10.47 -1.28
CA LYS A 82 2.52 11.61 -1.95
C LYS A 82 2.69 11.38 -3.45
N GLY A 83 2.93 10.15 -3.88
CA GLY A 83 3.03 9.81 -5.31
C GLY A 83 1.70 10.02 -6.04
N ILE A 84 0.59 9.63 -5.41
CA ILE A 84 -0.76 9.86 -5.94
C ILE A 84 -1.04 11.36 -6.02
N THR A 85 -0.76 12.11 -4.95
CA THR A 85 -0.93 13.57 -4.92
C THR A 85 -0.09 14.27 -6.01
N ALA A 86 1.18 13.90 -6.16
CA ALA A 86 2.04 14.43 -7.22
C ALA A 86 1.47 14.10 -8.61
N GLY A 87 1.00 12.87 -8.84
CA GLY A 87 0.37 12.46 -10.09
C GLY A 87 -0.88 13.29 -10.41
N MET A 88 -1.71 13.61 -9.42
CA MET A 88 -2.87 14.49 -9.59
C MET A 88 -2.46 15.92 -9.99
N VAL A 89 -1.38 16.46 -9.39
CA VAL A 89 -0.84 17.78 -9.79
C VAL A 89 -0.36 17.74 -11.24
N HIS A 90 0.39 16.71 -11.64
CA HIS A 90 0.82 16.54 -13.03
C HIS A 90 -0.36 16.39 -13.99
N TRP A 91 -1.41 15.67 -13.61
CA TRP A 91 -2.63 15.56 -14.40
C TRP A 91 -3.30 16.92 -14.61
N LEU A 92 -3.37 17.77 -13.57
CA LEU A 92 -3.90 19.13 -13.70
C LEU A 92 -3.04 20.00 -14.63
N VAL A 93 -1.71 19.85 -14.57
CA VAL A 93 -0.78 20.55 -15.48
C VAL A 93 -0.99 20.13 -16.92
N ASP A 94 -1.11 18.83 -17.18
CA ASP A 94 -1.38 18.28 -18.51
C ASP A 94 -2.72 18.79 -19.09
N ASN A 95 -3.71 18.98 -18.22
CA ASN A 95 -5.01 19.56 -18.57
C ASN A 95 -5.01 21.10 -18.63
N GLY A 96 -3.84 21.75 -18.52
CA GLY A 96 -3.69 23.21 -18.59
C GLY A 96 -4.36 23.97 -17.43
N LYS A 97 -4.67 23.29 -16.32
CA LYS A 97 -5.29 23.87 -15.12
C LYS A 97 -4.30 24.45 -14.14
N LEU A 98 -3.05 23.98 -14.18
CA LEU A 98 -1.93 24.44 -13.38
C LEU A 98 -0.68 24.54 -14.25
N LYS A 99 0.35 25.25 -13.78
CA LYS A 99 1.68 25.30 -14.39
C LYS A 99 2.72 25.07 -13.30
N LEU A 100 3.67 24.16 -13.52
CA LEU A 100 4.73 23.88 -12.55
C LEU A 100 5.61 25.09 -12.21
N GLU A 101 5.63 26.09 -13.09
CA GLU A 101 6.43 27.31 -12.92
C GLU A 101 5.63 28.48 -12.31
N GLU A 102 4.34 28.31 -12.02
CA GLU A 102 3.55 29.36 -11.36
C GLU A 102 3.85 29.43 -9.87
N ASN A 103 3.77 30.63 -9.29
CA ASN A 103 3.89 30.77 -7.84
C ASN A 103 2.64 30.18 -7.16
N ILE A 104 2.83 29.51 -6.02
CA ILE A 104 1.73 28.91 -5.24
C ILE A 104 0.67 29.95 -4.87
N GLU A 105 1.06 31.21 -4.65
CA GLU A 105 0.12 32.28 -4.31
C GLU A 105 -0.93 32.56 -5.39
N ASN A 106 -0.67 32.22 -6.66
CA ASN A 106 -1.65 32.36 -7.73
C ASN A 106 -2.85 31.42 -7.55
N VAL A 107 -2.62 30.26 -6.90
CA VAL A 107 -3.64 29.24 -6.62
C VAL A 107 -4.17 29.39 -5.19
N TRP A 108 -3.29 29.73 -4.24
CA TRP A 108 -3.61 29.95 -2.84
C TRP A 108 -3.04 31.29 -2.36
N PRO A 109 -3.77 32.41 -2.52
CA PRO A 109 -3.25 33.75 -2.21
C PRO A 109 -2.75 33.93 -0.77
N GLY A 110 -3.38 33.26 0.20
CA GLY A 110 -2.94 33.29 1.60
C GLY A 110 -1.55 32.67 1.84
N PHE A 111 -1.02 31.90 0.89
CA PHE A 111 0.31 31.30 0.99
C PHE A 111 1.43 32.36 0.91
N GLY A 112 1.27 33.42 0.12
CA GLY A 112 2.32 34.40 -0.21
C GLY A 112 2.87 35.22 0.97
N VAL A 113 2.24 35.15 2.15
CA VAL A 113 2.69 35.88 3.35
C VAL A 113 4.08 35.43 3.83
N ASN A 114 4.77 36.26 4.62
CA ASN A 114 6.09 35.95 5.20
C ASN A 114 7.15 35.58 4.14
N LYS A 115 7.18 36.32 3.01
CA LYS A 115 8.17 36.16 1.92
C LYS A 115 8.08 34.81 1.19
N LYS A 116 6.88 34.26 1.05
CA LYS A 116 6.61 33.00 0.33
C LYS A 116 5.96 33.21 -1.05
N ASP A 117 5.81 34.47 -1.45
CA ASP A 117 5.24 34.93 -2.73
C ASP A 117 6.02 34.44 -3.95
N SER A 118 7.31 34.15 -3.80
CA SER A 118 8.19 33.62 -4.87
C SER A 118 8.32 32.10 -4.91
N ILE A 119 7.63 31.37 -4.04
CA ILE A 119 7.65 29.90 -4.03
C ILE A 119 6.71 29.38 -5.12
N LYS A 120 7.24 28.46 -5.93
CA LYS A 120 6.52 27.71 -6.96
C LYS A 120 6.01 26.38 -6.41
#